data_AF-A0A850DKN4-F1
#
_entry.id   AF-A0A850DKN4-F1
#
_cell.length_a   1.000
_cell.length_b   1.000
_cell.length_c   1.000
_cell.angle_alpha   90.00
_cell.angle_beta   90.00
_cell.angle_gamma   90.00
#
_symmetry.space_group_name_H-M   'P 1'
#
loop_
_entity.id
_entity.type
_entity.pdbx_description
1 polymer ?
#
loop_
_entity_poly.entity_id
_entity_poly.type
_entity_poly.pdbx_seq_one_letter_code
_entity_poly.pdbx_strand_id
1 'polypeptide(L)'
;MNRHWTLTDLEFVVRWDGQRSGVLPAPFVFTSDIRSYRAFETLKAETAERLSGDPATVPDDVLNIVARPDIRIIGSAWDPQHPNDPAKRIRLHAARRSGRGVLITQLPGRTIWHSGGFTITEHHELALA
;
A
#
# COMPACT_ATOMS: atom_id res chain seq x y z
N MET A 1 16.65 13.00 4.57
CA MET A 1 16.77 11.89 3.60
C MET A 1 15.49 11.08 3.69
N ASN A 2 14.82 10.79 2.58
CA ASN A 2 13.53 10.10 2.60
C ASN A 2 13.76 8.59 2.69
N ARG A 3 12.97 7.89 3.51
CA ARG A 3 12.98 6.42 3.55
C ARG A 3 12.05 5.87 2.48
N HIS A 4 12.43 4.75 1.86
CA HIS A 4 11.68 4.15 0.76
C HIS A 4 11.61 2.63 0.93
N TRP A 5 10.44 2.07 0.61
CA TRP A 5 10.17 0.63 0.65
C TRP A 5 9.37 0.21 -0.58
N THR A 6 9.64 -1.01 -1.03
CA THR A 6 8.86 -1.69 -2.06
C THR A 6 8.29 -2.96 -1.46
N LEU A 7 6.99 -3.18 -1.65
CA LEU A 7 6.29 -4.36 -1.18
C LEU A 7 5.60 -5.03 -2.36
N THR A 8 5.55 -6.35 -2.34
CA THR A 8 4.59 -7.09 -3.17
C THR A 8 3.16 -6.77 -2.73
N ASP A 9 2.20 -7.15 -3.55
CA ASP A 9 0.79 -6.93 -3.27
C ASP A 9 0.32 -7.63 -1.98
N LEU A 10 0.74 -8.89 -1.78
CA LEU A 10 0.42 -9.66 -0.58
C LEU A 10 1.12 -9.11 0.68
N GLU A 11 2.39 -8.71 0.58
CA GLU A 11 3.10 -8.12 1.72
C GLU A 11 2.40 -6.87 2.21
N PHE A 12 1.95 -5.99 1.30
CA PHE A 12 1.20 -4.81 1.68
C PHE A 12 -0.13 -5.15 2.38
N VAL A 13 -0.87 -6.12 1.84
CA VAL A 13 -2.13 -6.61 2.46
C VAL A 13 -1.87 -7.12 3.88
N VAL A 14 -0.85 -7.95 4.08
CA VAL A 14 -0.51 -8.52 5.39
C VAL A 14 -0.10 -7.44 6.39
N ARG A 15 0.73 -6.47 5.98
CA ARG A 15 1.15 -5.38 6.85
C ARG A 15 0.00 -4.43 7.18
N TRP A 16 -0.92 -4.20 6.23
CA TRP A 16 -2.11 -3.39 6.47
C TRP A 16 -3.12 -4.07 7.40
N ASP A 17 -3.32 -5.39 7.27
CA ASP A 17 -4.21 -6.17 8.14
C ASP A 17 -3.78 -6.07 9.62
N GLY A 18 -2.46 -6.05 9.87
CA GLY A 18 -1.89 -5.80 11.19
C GLY A 18 -2.30 -4.46 11.83
N GLN A 19 -2.69 -3.46 11.02
CA GLN A 19 -3.20 -2.17 11.51
C GLN A 19 -4.67 -2.22 11.94
N ARG A 20 -5.32 -3.41 11.88
CA ARG A 20 -6.75 -3.65 12.21
C ARG A 20 -7.71 -2.73 11.47
N SER A 21 -7.32 -2.25 10.30
CA SER A 21 -8.08 -1.27 9.52
C SER A 21 -8.99 -1.93 8.47
N GLY A 22 -9.02 -3.26 8.41
CA GLY A 22 -9.89 -4.03 7.52
C GLY A 22 -9.50 -3.87 6.05
N VAL A 23 -10.40 -3.29 5.25
CA VAL A 23 -10.21 -3.08 3.81
C VAL A 23 -8.96 -2.23 3.54
N LEU A 24 -8.29 -2.47 2.41
CA LEU A 24 -7.17 -1.65 1.96
C LEU A 24 -7.54 -0.15 1.94
N PRO A 25 -6.59 0.75 2.22
CA PRO A 25 -6.87 2.16 2.20
C PRO A 25 -7.16 2.59 0.76
N ALA A 26 -8.23 3.35 0.56
CA ALA A 26 -8.57 3.90 -0.75
C ALA A 26 -7.36 4.67 -1.33
N PRO A 27 -7.04 4.56 -2.62
CA PRO A 27 -7.83 3.95 -3.69
C PRO A 27 -7.36 2.52 -4.03
N PHE A 28 -6.65 1.87 -3.12
CA PHE A 28 -5.96 0.63 -3.42
C PHE A 28 -6.88 -0.56 -3.56
N VAL A 29 -6.47 -1.46 -4.44
CA VAL A 29 -7.18 -2.70 -4.75
C VAL A 29 -6.22 -3.87 -4.75
N PHE A 30 -6.73 -5.03 -4.37
CA PHE A 30 -6.01 -6.28 -4.37
C PHE A 30 -6.97 -7.40 -4.77
N THR A 31 -6.48 -8.29 -5.63
CA THR A 31 -7.16 -9.53 -5.99
C THR A 31 -6.11 -10.63 -5.96
N SER A 32 -6.37 -11.68 -5.19
CA SER A 32 -5.49 -12.85 -5.12
C SER A 32 -5.88 -13.88 -6.18
N ASP A 33 -4.87 -14.55 -6.76
CA ASP A 33 -5.04 -15.75 -7.59
C ASP A 33 -5.33 -17.02 -6.79
N ILE A 34 -5.19 -16.96 -5.46
CA ILE A 34 -5.30 -18.12 -4.60
C ILE A 34 -6.76 -18.50 -4.48
N ARG A 35 -7.13 -19.61 -5.12
CA ARG A 35 -8.53 -20.06 -5.24
C ARG A 35 -9.15 -20.48 -3.91
N SER A 36 -8.35 -20.95 -2.96
CA SER A 36 -8.83 -21.43 -1.66
C SER A 36 -8.60 -20.40 -0.58
N TYR A 37 -9.66 -20.03 0.12
CA TYR A 37 -9.58 -19.13 1.28
C TYR A 37 -8.58 -19.66 2.33
N ARG A 38 -8.59 -20.96 2.61
CA ARG A 38 -7.66 -21.57 3.56
C ARG A 38 -6.20 -21.43 3.09
N ALA A 39 -5.93 -21.65 1.81
CA ALA A 39 -4.59 -21.49 1.27
C ALA A 39 -4.13 -20.03 1.31
N PHE A 40 -5.06 -19.09 1.08
CA PHE A 40 -4.78 -17.65 1.18
C PHE A 40 -4.42 -17.25 2.61
N GLU A 41 -5.19 -17.71 3.60
CA GLU A 41 -4.91 -17.42 5.02
C GLU A 41 -3.60 -18.07 5.49
N THR A 42 -3.28 -19.29 5.04
CA THR A 42 -1.98 -19.92 5.31
C THR A 42 -0.83 -19.07 4.76
N LEU A 43 -0.91 -18.65 3.50
CA LEU A 43 0.14 -17.83 2.88
C LEU A 43 0.26 -16.45 3.55
N LYS A 44 -0.85 -15.85 3.99
CA LYS A 44 -0.83 -14.62 4.78
C LYS A 44 -0.07 -14.81 6.10
N ALA A 45 -0.32 -15.90 6.82
CA ALA A 45 0.36 -16.19 8.07
C ALA A 45 1.87 -16.40 7.87
N GLU A 46 2.27 -17.19 6.88
CA GLU A 46 3.68 -17.41 6.51
C GLU A 46 4.36 -16.09 6.12
N THR A 47 3.66 -15.24 5.36
CA THR A 47 4.14 -13.91 4.97
C THR A 47 4.30 -13.00 6.19
N ALA A 48 3.36 -13.03 7.14
CA ALA A 48 3.44 -12.24 8.37
C ALA A 48 4.64 -12.64 9.23
N GLU A 49 4.88 -13.95 9.38
CA GLU A 49 6.02 -14.49 10.12
C GLU A 49 7.35 -14.04 9.49
N ARG A 50 7.48 -14.19 8.16
CA ARG A 50 8.66 -13.73 7.43
C ARG A 50 8.91 -12.22 7.61
N LEU A 51 7.88 -11.39 7.45
CA LEU A 51 8.02 -9.94 7.53
C LEU A 51 8.33 -9.45 8.95
N SER A 52 7.93 -10.19 9.99
CA SER A 52 8.21 -9.81 11.38
C SER A 52 9.70 -9.89 11.74
N GLY A 53 10.46 -10.73 11.05
CA GLY A 53 11.90 -10.88 11.23
C GLY A 53 12.77 -9.99 10.32
N ASP A 54 12.17 -9.26 9.39
CA ASP A 54 12.90 -8.50 8.37
C ASP A 54 13.03 -7.01 8.74
N PRO A 55 14.23 -6.51 9.11
CA PRO A 55 14.43 -5.11 9.45
C PRO A 55 14.30 -4.16 8.25
N ALA A 56 14.31 -4.68 7.01
CA ALA A 56 14.10 -3.90 5.80
C ALA A 56 12.60 -3.68 5.49
N THR A 57 11.69 -4.30 6.24
CA THR A 57 10.24 -4.10 6.05
C THR A 57 9.81 -2.67 6.42
N VAL A 58 8.68 -2.24 5.88
CA VAL A 58 8.08 -0.95 6.26
C VAL A 58 7.68 -1.00 7.74
N PRO A 59 8.15 -0.06 8.58
CA PRO A 59 7.78 -0.02 10.00
C PRO A 59 6.27 0.19 10.24
N ASP A 60 5.73 -0.38 11.31
CA ASP A 60 4.29 -0.24 11.65
C ASP A 60 3.89 1.23 11.89
N ASP A 61 4.78 2.03 12.46
CA ASP A 61 4.51 3.44 12.74
C ASP A 61 4.36 4.28 11.45
N VAL A 62 4.99 3.86 10.34
CA VAL A 62 4.79 4.47 9.02
C VAL A 62 3.39 4.17 8.49
N LEU A 63 2.93 2.91 8.60
CA LEU A 63 1.57 2.54 8.17
C LEU A 63 0.50 3.15 9.07
N ASN A 64 0.79 3.35 10.35
CA ASN A 64 -0.11 4.02 11.29
C ASN A 64 -0.35 5.51 10.94
N ILE A 65 0.58 6.17 10.24
CA ILE A 65 0.34 7.52 9.68
C ILE A 65 -0.80 7.48 8.65
N VAL A 66 -0.82 6.43 7.81
CA VAL A 66 -1.85 6.24 6.77
C VAL A 66 -3.18 5.79 7.38
N ALA A 67 -3.15 4.94 8.41
CA ALA A 67 -4.34 4.46 9.09
C ALA A 67 -5.04 5.56 9.93
N ARG A 68 -4.26 6.48 10.50
CA ARG A 68 -4.76 7.55 11.38
C ARG A 68 -4.13 8.91 11.02
N PRO A 69 -4.41 9.45 9.82
CA PRO A 69 -3.80 10.69 9.35
C PRO A 69 -4.48 11.92 9.95
N ASP A 70 -3.72 13.01 10.10
CA ASP A 70 -4.28 14.35 10.29
C ASP A 70 -4.78 14.91 8.94
N ILE A 71 -4.05 14.60 7.85
CA ILE A 71 -4.40 15.00 6.49
C ILE A 71 -4.22 13.78 5.57
N ARG A 72 -5.20 13.52 4.70
CA ARG A 72 -5.09 12.53 3.63
C ARG A 72 -5.42 13.13 2.26
N ILE A 73 -4.66 12.73 1.25
CA ILE A 73 -4.87 13.07 -0.15
C ILE A 73 -4.92 11.76 -0.94
N ILE A 74 -6.02 11.54 -1.64
CA ILE A 74 -6.25 10.35 -2.46
C ILE A 74 -6.20 10.76 -3.92
N GLY A 75 -5.26 10.18 -4.66
CA GLY A 75 -5.13 10.38 -6.11
C GLY A 75 -5.59 9.14 -6.85
N SER A 76 -6.62 9.27 -7.70
CA SER A 76 -6.97 8.22 -8.65
C SER A 76 -7.25 8.82 -10.02
N ALA A 77 -6.59 8.30 -11.03
CA ALA A 77 -6.78 8.70 -12.42
C ALA A 77 -6.75 7.48 -13.34
N TRP A 78 -7.37 7.63 -14.50
CA TRP A 78 -7.44 6.61 -15.54
C TRP A 78 -7.61 7.27 -16.91
N ASP A 79 -7.14 6.59 -17.95
CA ASP A 79 -7.32 7.01 -19.35
C ASP A 79 -8.72 6.60 -19.86
N PRO A 80 -9.61 7.55 -20.23
CA PRO A 80 -10.93 7.27 -20.77
C PRO A 80 -10.94 6.41 -22.05
N GLN A 81 -9.88 6.48 -22.84
CA GLN A 81 -9.75 5.70 -24.07
C GLN A 81 -9.31 4.26 -23.79
N HIS A 82 -8.69 4.02 -22.64
CA HIS A 82 -8.17 2.71 -22.22
C HIS A 82 -8.60 2.36 -20.79
N PRO A 83 -9.92 2.27 -20.49
CA PRO A 83 -10.44 2.12 -19.13
C PRO A 83 -9.95 0.88 -18.39
N ASN A 84 -9.62 -0.17 -19.13
CA ASN A 84 -9.23 -1.48 -18.61
C ASN A 84 -7.72 -1.72 -18.68
N ASP A 85 -6.93 -0.75 -19.13
CA ASP A 85 -5.48 -0.86 -19.15
C ASP A 85 -4.92 -0.52 -17.76
N PRO A 86 -4.38 -1.50 -17.01
CA PRO A 86 -3.81 -1.24 -15.69
C PRO A 86 -2.60 -0.30 -15.74
N ALA A 87 -1.85 -0.25 -16.85
CA ALA A 87 -0.70 0.65 -17.00
C ALA A 87 -1.13 2.12 -17.14
N LYS A 88 -2.40 2.36 -17.52
CA LYS A 88 -3.02 3.68 -17.62
C LYS A 88 -3.82 4.06 -16.36
N ARG A 89 -3.64 3.32 -15.26
CA ARG A 89 -4.31 3.57 -13.98
C ARG A 89 -3.33 4.11 -12.96
N ILE A 90 -3.68 5.24 -12.34
CA ILE A 90 -2.92 5.84 -11.24
C ILE A 90 -3.71 5.67 -9.95
N ARG A 91 -3.02 5.24 -8.90
CA ARG A 91 -3.55 5.06 -7.54
C ARG A 91 -2.50 5.49 -6.53
N LEU A 92 -2.79 6.58 -5.82
CA LEU A 92 -1.91 7.21 -4.85
C LEU A 92 -2.67 7.45 -3.55
N HIS A 93 -2.01 7.22 -2.42
CA HIS A 93 -2.49 7.61 -1.10
C HIS A 93 -1.37 8.36 -0.40
N ALA A 94 -1.55 9.67 -0.22
CA ALA A 94 -0.67 10.47 0.62
C ALA A 94 -1.35 10.73 1.96
N ALA A 95 -0.61 10.59 3.04
CA ALA A 95 -1.07 10.82 4.39
C ALA A 95 -0.02 11.63 5.15
N ARG A 96 -0.46 12.50 6.06
CA ARG A 96 0.40 13.21 6.98
C ARG A 96 -0.14 13.03 8.39
N ARG A 97 0.77 12.83 9.34
CA ARG A 97 0.49 12.94 10.77
C ARG A 97 1.66 13.62 11.47
N SER A 98 1.36 14.65 12.27
CA SER A 98 2.38 15.50 12.90
C SER A 98 3.40 16.01 11.87
N GLY A 99 4.70 15.86 12.11
CA GLY A 99 5.77 16.25 11.20
C GLY A 99 6.16 15.21 10.14
N ARG A 100 5.35 14.17 9.93
CA ARG A 100 5.69 13.04 9.04
C ARG A 100 4.63 12.87 7.95
N GLY A 101 5.10 12.75 6.71
CA GLY A 101 4.30 12.46 5.53
C GLY A 101 4.66 11.10 4.94
N VAL A 102 3.68 10.40 4.39
CA VAL A 102 3.83 9.11 3.72
C VAL A 102 3.10 9.18 2.39
N LEU A 103 3.76 8.79 1.30
CA LEU A 103 3.16 8.57 0.00
C LEU A 103 3.23 7.08 -0.33
N ILE A 104 2.08 6.47 -0.59
CA ILE A 104 1.97 5.12 -1.11
C ILE A 104 1.49 5.19 -2.56
N THR A 105 2.16 4.46 -3.44
CA THR A 105 1.76 4.28 -4.85
C THR A 105 1.52 2.81 -5.12
N GLN A 106 0.37 2.48 -5.70
CA GLN A 106 0.11 1.13 -6.20
C GLN A 106 0.64 0.99 -7.62
N LEU A 107 1.43 -0.06 -7.86
CA LEU A 107 1.95 -0.39 -9.18
C LEU A 107 0.87 -1.07 -10.03
N PRO A 108 0.87 -0.84 -11.37
CA PRO A 108 0.02 -1.57 -12.30
C PRO A 108 0.16 -3.09 -12.13
N GLY A 109 -0.96 -3.78 -11.93
CA GLY A 109 -0.99 -5.25 -11.98
C GLY A 109 -1.40 -5.77 -13.36
N ARG A 110 -1.66 -7.07 -13.45
CA ARG A 110 -2.09 -7.73 -14.70
C ARG A 110 -3.49 -7.30 -15.19
N THR A 111 -4.34 -6.82 -14.30
CA THR A 111 -5.65 -6.21 -14.61
C THR A 111 -5.87 -5.03 -13.66
N ILE A 112 -6.89 -4.21 -13.91
CA ILE A 112 -7.19 -3.04 -13.07
C ILE A 112 -7.50 -3.39 -11.60
N TRP A 113 -7.82 -4.65 -11.29
CA TRP A 113 -8.14 -5.14 -9.94
C TRP A 113 -6.99 -5.85 -9.24
N HIS A 114 -5.93 -6.20 -9.98
CA HIS A 114 -4.72 -6.80 -9.43
C HIS A 114 -3.70 -5.71 -9.16
N SER A 115 -2.99 -5.81 -8.06
CA SER A 115 -1.88 -4.91 -7.75
C SER A 115 -0.58 -5.53 -8.28
N GLY A 116 0.30 -4.70 -8.84
CA GLY A 116 1.68 -5.10 -9.15
C GLY A 116 2.63 -4.95 -7.95
N GLY A 117 2.10 -4.60 -6.79
CA GLY A 117 2.87 -4.21 -5.60
C GLY A 117 2.68 -2.74 -5.25
N PHE A 118 3.44 -2.29 -4.25
CA PHE A 118 3.33 -0.96 -3.68
C PHE A 118 4.71 -0.37 -3.43
N THR A 119 4.85 0.92 -3.70
CA THR A 119 6.00 1.70 -3.21
C THR A 119 5.53 2.65 -2.12
N ILE A 120 6.35 2.78 -1.07
CA ILE A 120 6.08 3.61 0.09
C ILE A 120 7.26 4.54 0.26
N THR A 121 7.01 5.84 0.35
CA THR A 121 8.05 6.84 0.64
C THR A 121 7.61 7.67 1.83
N GLU A 122 8.51 7.82 2.80
CA GLU A 122 8.29 8.70 3.94
C GLU A 122 9.11 9.98 3.80
N HIS A 123 8.45 11.09 4.14
CA HIS A 123 8.97 12.44 4.12
C HIS A 123 8.88 13.05 5.53
N HIS A 124 9.98 13.66 5.99
CA HIS A 124 9.95 14.56 7.14
C HIS A 124 9.52 15.95 6.68
N GLU A 125 8.90 16.75 7.57
CA GLU A 125 8.27 18.05 7.31
C GLU A 125 8.72 18.77 6.03
N LEU A 126 7.77 18.92 5.11
CA LEU A 126 7.79 20.00 4.15
C LEU A 126 7.49 21.29 4.94
N ALA A 127 8.53 22.02 5.34
CA ALA A 127 8.39 23.47 5.36
C ALA A 127 8.03 23.84 3.92
N LEU A 128 6.74 24.16 3.69
CA LEU A 128 6.32 24.84 2.47
C LEU A 128 7.03 26.19 2.48
N ALA A 129 8.19 26.26 1.82
CA ALA A 129 8.79 27.49 1.35
C ALA A 129 8.48 27.61 -0.14
#